data_AF-A0A1V5VBD1-F1
#
_entry.id   AF-A0A1V5VBD1-F1
#
_cell.length_a   1.000
_cell.length_b   1.000
_cell.length_c   1.000
_cell.angle_alpha   90.00
_cell.angle_beta   90.00
_cell.angle_gamma   90.00
#
_symmetry.space_group_name_H-M   'P 1'
#
loop_
_entity.id
_entity.type
_entity.pdbx_description
1 polymer ?
#
loop_
_entity_poly.entity_id
_entity_poly.type
_entity_poly.pdbx_seq_one_letter_code
_entity_poly.pdbx_strand_id
1 'polypeptide(L)'
;MAVFQRATSKGHTQEYHFKFMFKRKTYYGVCEGCTTKVKAEAYEKLQIETLKRGSEQRTAKAYAENLRDLLTGGHEIKLSEVFQLAMSKPRKRAFSEKQGQRKQAIFDDFIAFMTEKYPDIVNVPQVQVAHAEEYIAFIREHGRFSKDVVYERAGKSLQWKTPEKLSNKTANDFLMICKEVFSLVMRDCGLLDNPFNFIPKLSREETCREAFSEEEIKAIRNSKNDFCRNLFNIGFVTYDKAVLSVILGKYGLTV
;
A
#
# COMPACT_ATOMS: atom_id res chain seq x y z
N MET A 1 36.19 -17.41 -27.03
CA MET A 1 35.38 -17.35 -28.26
C MET A 1 35.78 -18.54 -29.09
N ALA A 2 34.90 -19.52 -29.20
CA ALA A 2 35.23 -20.81 -29.82
C ALA A 2 34.21 -21.12 -30.92
N VAL A 3 34.22 -20.25 -31.92
CA VAL A 3 33.59 -20.49 -33.21
C VAL A 3 34.64 -21.10 -34.14
N PHE A 4 34.31 -22.23 -34.78
CA PHE A 4 35.22 -22.93 -35.67
C PHE A 4 34.45 -23.63 -36.80
N GLN A 5 35.12 -23.84 -37.93
CA GLN A 5 34.62 -24.70 -39.00
C GLN A 5 35.12 -26.13 -38.76
N ARG A 6 34.28 -27.13 -38.96
CA ARG A 6 34.67 -28.53 -38.75
C ARG A 6 35.45 -29.01 -39.97
N ALA A 7 36.61 -29.63 -39.73
CA ALA A 7 37.36 -30.31 -40.78
C ALA A 7 36.65 -31.61 -41.17
N THR A 8 36.53 -31.85 -42.48
CA THR A 8 35.98 -33.05 -43.10
C THR A 8 36.97 -33.59 -44.13
N SER A 9 36.78 -34.82 -44.60
CA SER A 9 37.64 -35.44 -45.63
C SER A 9 37.70 -34.66 -46.95
N LYS A 10 36.79 -33.69 -47.17
CA LYS A 10 36.72 -32.83 -48.36
C LYS A 10 37.10 -31.36 -48.10
N GLY A 11 37.62 -31.02 -46.90
CA GLY A 11 37.99 -29.64 -46.53
C GLY A 11 37.29 -29.17 -45.25
N HIS A 12 36.67 -27.99 -45.27
CA HIS A 12 35.93 -27.43 -44.13
C HIS A 12 34.42 -27.40 -44.37
N THR A 13 33.62 -27.49 -43.31
CA THR A 13 32.16 -27.27 -43.38
C THR A 13 31.84 -25.84 -43.80
N GLN A 14 30.78 -25.68 -44.61
CA GLN A 14 30.30 -24.34 -45.02
C GLN A 14 29.77 -23.53 -43.82
N GLU A 15 29.24 -24.21 -42.81
CA GLU A 15 28.68 -23.60 -41.61
C GLU A 15 29.69 -23.54 -40.46
N TYR A 16 29.57 -22.49 -39.66
CA TYR A 16 30.34 -22.31 -38.44
C TYR A 16 29.67 -23.02 -37.26
N HIS A 17 30.48 -23.73 -36.49
CA HIS A 17 30.09 -24.32 -35.22
C HIS A 17 30.50 -23.42 -34.07
N PHE A 18 29.73 -23.42 -33.00
CA PHE A 18 30.10 -22.75 -31.75
C PHE A 18 30.24 -23.78 -30.63
N LYS A 19 31.18 -23.53 -29.72
CA LYS A 19 31.36 -24.30 -28.49
C LYS A 19 31.73 -23.38 -27.36
N PHE A 20 30.91 -23.33 -26.31
CA PHE A 20 31.23 -22.54 -25.12
C PHE A 20 30.76 -23.25 -23.85
N MET A 21 31.33 -22.86 -22.72
CA MET A 21 31.00 -23.43 -21.41
C MET A 21 30.15 -22.42 -20.62
N PHE A 22 29.02 -22.88 -20.07
CA PHE A 22 28.14 -22.06 -19.25
C PHE A 22 27.61 -22.86 -18.05
N LYS A 23 27.77 -22.33 -16.83
CA LYS A 23 27.41 -22.99 -15.55
C LYS A 23 27.81 -24.49 -15.49
N ARG A 24 29.07 -24.79 -15.81
CA ARG A 24 29.67 -26.15 -15.85
C ARG A 24 29.09 -27.11 -16.90
N LYS A 25 28.21 -26.65 -17.80
CA LYS A 25 27.74 -27.42 -18.96
C LYS A 25 28.38 -26.88 -20.24
N THR A 26 28.76 -27.78 -21.13
CA THR A 26 29.31 -27.43 -22.44
C THR A 26 28.17 -27.38 -23.46
N TYR A 27 28.00 -26.24 -24.11
CA TYR A 27 27.05 -26.04 -25.19
C TYR A 27 27.78 -26.12 -26.52
N TYR A 28 27.26 -26.90 -27.44
CA TYR A 28 27.77 -27.05 -28.80
C TYR A 28 26.60 -26.98 -29.78
N GLY A 29 26.83 -26.40 -30.96
CA GLY A 29 25.80 -26.31 -31.98
C GLY A 29 26.33 -25.80 -33.31
N VAL A 30 25.44 -25.76 -34.29
CA VAL A 30 25.68 -25.21 -35.63
C VAL A 30 24.98 -23.87 -35.72
N CYS A 31 25.64 -22.84 -36.24
CA CYS A 31 24.90 -21.65 -36.66
C CYS A 31 24.37 -21.87 -38.08
N GLU A 32 23.09 -22.18 -38.19
CA GLU A 32 22.38 -22.31 -39.47
C GLU A 32 22.41 -20.96 -40.21
N GLY A 33 23.01 -20.93 -41.40
CA GLY A 33 23.09 -19.72 -42.24
C GLY A 33 24.21 -18.71 -41.90
N CYS A 34 25.08 -18.99 -40.94
CA CYS A 34 26.28 -18.18 -40.70
C CYS A 34 27.41 -18.56 -41.67
N THR A 35 27.64 -17.77 -42.73
CA THR A 35 28.75 -17.97 -43.68
C THR A 35 30.01 -17.16 -43.35
N THR A 36 29.95 -16.26 -42.36
CA THR A 36 31.06 -15.40 -41.96
C THR A 36 31.33 -15.52 -40.47
N LYS A 37 32.61 -15.46 -40.10
CA LYS A 37 33.08 -15.54 -38.71
C LYS A 37 32.40 -14.52 -37.80
N VAL A 38 32.20 -13.28 -38.29
CA VAL A 38 31.55 -12.19 -37.55
C VAL A 38 30.09 -12.52 -37.20
N LYS A 39 29.32 -13.08 -38.13
CA LYS A 39 27.93 -13.49 -37.88
C LYS A 39 27.86 -14.63 -36.86
N ALA A 40 28.80 -15.56 -36.93
CA ALA A 40 28.86 -16.69 -36.02
C ALA A 40 29.26 -16.27 -34.59
N GLU A 41 30.15 -15.29 -34.42
CA GLU A 41 30.47 -14.70 -33.12
C GLU A 41 29.29 -13.92 -32.53
N ALA A 42 28.52 -13.21 -33.36
CA ALA A 42 27.29 -12.53 -32.92
C ALA A 42 26.21 -13.54 -32.48
N TYR A 43 26.08 -14.66 -33.19
CA TYR A 43 25.16 -15.74 -32.84
C TYR A 43 25.57 -16.42 -31.52
N GLU A 44 26.87 -16.71 -31.31
CA GLU A 44 27.39 -17.24 -30.04
C GLU A 44 27.05 -16.29 -28.88
N LYS A 45 27.25 -14.98 -29.06
CA LYS A 45 26.89 -13.97 -28.04
C LYS A 45 25.40 -13.97 -27.71
N LEU A 46 24.53 -14.03 -28.72
CA LEU A 46 23.08 -14.15 -28.54
C LEU A 46 22.70 -15.40 -27.74
N GLN A 47 23.32 -16.55 -28.03
CA GLN A 47 23.07 -17.80 -27.30
C GLN A 47 23.53 -17.72 -25.84
N ILE A 48 24.71 -17.12 -25.58
CA ILE A 48 25.21 -16.89 -24.23
C ILE A 48 24.27 -15.93 -23.47
N GLU A 49 23.82 -14.85 -24.09
CA GLU A 49 22.85 -13.93 -23.47
C GLU A 49 21.52 -14.62 -23.16
N THR A 50 21.02 -15.43 -24.09
CA THR A 50 19.78 -16.18 -23.90
C THR A 50 19.90 -17.16 -22.73
N LEU A 51 21.04 -17.86 -22.62
CA LEU A 51 21.32 -18.73 -21.47
C LEU A 51 21.52 -17.96 -20.18
N LYS A 52 22.12 -16.76 -20.20
CA LYS A 52 22.23 -15.89 -19.03
C LYS A 52 20.85 -15.48 -18.52
N ARG A 53 20.01 -14.91 -19.40
CA ARG A 53 18.61 -14.53 -19.09
C ARG A 53 17.81 -15.74 -18.58
N GLY A 54 17.86 -16.86 -19.29
CA GLY A 54 17.18 -18.10 -18.87
C GLY A 54 17.71 -18.69 -17.56
N SER A 55 18.95 -18.39 -17.18
CA SER A 55 19.54 -18.86 -15.92
C SER A 55 19.31 -17.94 -14.74
N GLU A 56 19.08 -16.65 -14.97
CA GLU A 56 18.58 -15.67 -13.99
C GLU A 56 17.11 -15.99 -13.68
N GLN A 57 16.36 -16.42 -14.70
CA GLN A 57 14.99 -16.94 -14.59
C GLN A 57 14.86 -18.29 -13.83
N ARG A 58 15.95 -19.00 -13.50
CA ARG A 58 15.87 -20.34 -12.87
C ARG A 58 15.49 -20.35 -11.40
N THR A 59 15.59 -19.22 -10.72
CA THR A 59 15.10 -19.12 -9.35
C THR A 59 13.57 -19.12 -9.42
N ALA A 60 12.89 -20.01 -8.69
CA ALA A 60 11.43 -20.09 -8.70
C ALA A 60 10.76 -18.72 -8.47
N LYS A 61 11.42 -17.87 -7.66
CA LYS A 61 11.04 -16.47 -7.42
C LYS A 61 11.14 -15.60 -8.69
N ALA A 62 12.28 -15.60 -9.38
CA ALA A 62 12.50 -14.82 -10.60
C ALA A 62 11.61 -15.29 -11.77
N TYR A 63 11.25 -16.58 -11.80
CA TYR A 63 10.28 -17.09 -12.76
C TYR A 63 8.86 -16.60 -12.46
N ALA A 64 8.45 -16.64 -11.19
CA ALA A 64 7.14 -16.14 -10.76
C ALA A 64 7.00 -14.63 -10.96
N GLU A 65 8.06 -13.85 -10.70
CA GLU A 65 8.10 -12.40 -10.95
C GLU A 65 7.98 -12.08 -12.44
N ASN A 66 8.77 -12.73 -13.31
CA ASN A 66 8.62 -12.55 -14.77
C ASN A 66 7.24 -12.95 -15.28
N LEU A 67 6.63 -14.01 -14.75
CA LEU A 67 5.27 -14.38 -15.11
C LEU A 67 4.24 -13.36 -14.64
N ARG A 68 4.43 -12.75 -13.46
CA ARG A 68 3.58 -11.65 -13.02
C ARG A 68 3.67 -10.49 -13.98
N ASP A 69 4.87 -10.05 -14.33
CA ASP A 69 5.08 -8.93 -15.25
C ASP A 69 4.44 -9.19 -16.62
N LEU A 70 4.59 -10.40 -17.15
CA LEU A 70 3.98 -10.80 -18.43
C LEU A 70 2.45 -10.91 -18.37
N LEU A 71 1.88 -11.37 -17.26
CA LEU A 71 0.43 -11.59 -17.11
C LEU A 71 -0.33 -10.31 -16.76
N THR A 72 0.31 -9.40 -16.03
CA THR A 72 -0.36 -8.22 -15.50
C THR A 72 0.15 -6.91 -16.09
N GLY A 73 1.30 -6.91 -16.77
CA GLY A 73 1.93 -5.69 -17.28
C GLY A 73 2.41 -4.75 -16.16
N GLY A 74 2.58 -5.29 -14.95
CA GLY A 74 2.88 -4.51 -13.76
C GLY A 74 4.27 -3.91 -13.79
N HIS A 75 4.41 -2.70 -13.25
CA HIS A 75 5.69 -2.04 -13.03
C HIS A 75 6.09 -2.11 -11.55
N GLU A 76 7.40 -2.16 -11.29
CA GLU A 76 7.92 -2.04 -9.93
C GLU A 76 7.66 -0.64 -9.38
N ILE A 77 6.67 -0.53 -8.51
CA ILE A 77 6.34 0.71 -7.79
C ILE A 77 6.93 0.63 -6.38
N LYS A 78 7.67 1.68 -5.99
CA LYS A 78 8.24 1.83 -4.64
C LYS A 78 7.18 2.15 -3.61
N LEU A 79 7.32 1.63 -2.39
CA LEU A 79 6.38 1.85 -1.28
C LEU A 79 6.13 3.32 -0.92
N SER A 80 7.15 4.19 -1.07
CA SER A 80 7.04 5.63 -0.81
C SER A 80 6.17 6.38 -1.82
N GLU A 81 6.09 5.90 -3.06
CA GLU A 81 5.42 6.60 -4.17
C GLU A 81 3.97 6.12 -4.36
N VAL A 82 3.62 4.98 -3.76
CA VAL A 82 2.30 4.31 -3.89
C VAL A 82 1.16 5.22 -3.54
N PHE A 83 1.30 5.99 -2.45
CA PHE A 83 0.21 6.83 -1.98
C PHE A 83 -0.12 7.93 -3.00
N GLN A 84 0.92 8.54 -3.58
CA GLN A 84 0.74 9.58 -4.60
C GLN A 84 0.11 9.02 -5.87
N LEU A 85 0.53 7.82 -6.30
CA LEU A 85 -0.08 7.11 -7.42
C LEU A 85 -1.54 6.73 -7.13
N ALA A 86 -1.85 6.27 -5.91
CA ALA A 86 -3.23 5.98 -5.53
C ALA A 86 -4.11 7.25 -5.53
N MET A 87 -3.53 8.40 -5.21
CA MET A 87 -4.23 9.69 -5.19
C MET A 87 -4.47 10.28 -6.58
N SER A 88 -3.59 10.02 -7.55
CA SER A 88 -3.77 10.47 -8.94
C SER A 88 -4.86 9.72 -9.70
N LYS A 89 -5.27 8.54 -9.21
CA LYS A 89 -6.32 7.74 -9.86
C LYS A 89 -7.70 8.40 -9.79
N PRO A 90 -8.53 8.24 -10.84
CA PRO A 90 -9.88 8.78 -10.86
C PRO A 90 -10.74 8.13 -9.77
N ARG A 91 -11.49 8.95 -9.03
CA ARG A 91 -12.38 8.50 -7.94
C ARG A 91 -13.78 9.07 -8.12
N LYS A 92 -14.77 8.38 -7.55
CA LYS A 92 -16.17 8.84 -7.57
C LYS A 92 -16.38 10.19 -6.87
N ARG A 93 -15.55 10.51 -5.86
CA ARG A 93 -15.58 11.78 -5.12
C ARG A 93 -14.15 12.21 -4.83
N ALA A 94 -13.86 13.50 -5.00
CA ALA A 94 -12.60 14.09 -4.55
C ALA A 94 -12.56 14.15 -3.02
N PHE A 95 -11.36 13.98 -2.45
CA PHE A 95 -11.18 14.15 -1.01
C PHE A 95 -11.09 15.61 -0.64
N SER A 96 -11.52 15.91 0.59
CA SER A 96 -11.04 17.11 1.26
C SER A 96 -9.54 16.97 1.55
N GLU A 97 -8.80 18.07 1.49
CA GLU A 97 -7.37 18.13 1.81
C GLU A 97 -7.06 17.52 3.19
N LYS A 98 -7.90 17.80 4.20
CA LYS A 98 -7.78 17.23 5.56
C LYS A 98 -7.92 15.71 5.57
N GLN A 99 -8.78 15.16 4.72
CA GLN A 99 -8.96 13.71 4.61
C GLN A 99 -7.76 13.06 3.92
N GLY A 100 -7.22 13.70 2.87
CA GLY A 100 -6.01 13.26 2.19
C GLY A 100 -4.80 13.17 3.14
N GLN A 101 -4.53 14.25 3.88
CA GLN A 101 -3.44 14.30 4.87
C GLN A 101 -3.59 13.22 5.95
N ARG A 102 -4.82 12.99 6.45
CA ARG A 102 -5.07 11.94 7.44
C ARG A 102 -4.77 10.55 6.87
N LYS A 103 -5.19 10.27 5.63
CA LYS A 103 -4.93 8.99 4.97
C LYS A 103 -3.44 8.79 4.70
N GLN A 104 -2.75 9.86 4.29
CA GLN A 104 -1.31 9.83 4.06
C GLN A 104 -0.57 9.50 5.35
N ALA A 105 -0.85 10.20 6.45
CA ALA A 105 -0.21 9.94 7.73
C ALA A 105 -0.43 8.51 8.26
N ILE A 106 -1.59 7.90 7.95
CA ILE A 106 -1.87 6.50 8.31
C ILE A 106 -1.07 5.53 7.44
N PHE A 107 -0.89 5.85 6.16
CA PHE A 107 -0.10 5.03 5.26
C PHE A 107 1.41 5.19 5.50
N ASP A 108 1.86 6.39 5.87
CA ASP A 108 3.25 6.65 6.26
C ASP A 108 3.63 5.88 7.53
N ASP A 109 2.69 5.68 8.46
CA ASP A 109 2.86 4.79 9.63
C ASP A 109 3.17 3.34 9.21
N PHE A 110 2.47 2.85 8.19
CA PHE A 110 2.72 1.53 7.61
C PHE A 110 4.09 1.47 6.91
N ILE A 111 4.47 2.51 6.16
CA ILE A 111 5.79 2.55 5.51
C ILE A 111 6.92 2.55 6.56
N ALA A 112 6.76 3.31 7.64
CA ALA A 112 7.72 3.35 8.74
C ALA A 112 7.88 1.96 9.38
N PHE A 113 6.77 1.26 9.64
CA PHE A 113 6.80 -0.11 10.13
C PHE A 113 7.54 -1.07 9.19
N MET A 114 7.23 -1.00 7.88
CA MET A 114 7.88 -1.84 6.88
C MET A 114 9.37 -1.54 6.76
N THR A 115 9.77 -0.27 6.84
CA THR A 115 11.17 0.15 6.72
C THR A 115 12.01 -0.34 7.92
N GLU A 116 11.45 -0.34 9.13
CA GLU A 116 12.15 -0.80 10.33
C GLU A 116 12.24 -2.32 10.43
N LYS A 117 11.13 -3.04 10.11
CA LYS A 117 11.06 -4.50 10.25
C LYS A 117 11.60 -5.26 9.04
N TYR A 118 11.43 -4.71 7.84
CA TYR A 118 11.75 -5.37 6.58
C TYR A 118 12.45 -4.41 5.60
N PRO A 119 13.71 -4.03 5.87
CA PRO A 119 14.45 -3.10 5.03
C PRO A 119 14.67 -3.62 3.59
N ASP A 120 14.61 -4.94 3.39
CA ASP A 120 14.77 -5.58 2.09
C ASP A 120 13.57 -5.37 1.15
N ILE A 121 12.42 -4.92 1.68
CA ILE A 121 11.17 -4.77 0.94
C ILE A 121 10.99 -3.31 0.55
N VAL A 122 11.35 -2.99 -0.69
CA VAL A 122 11.25 -1.62 -1.23
C VAL A 122 10.02 -1.47 -2.13
N ASN A 123 9.61 -2.55 -2.81
CA ASN A 123 8.59 -2.53 -3.84
C ASN A 123 7.25 -3.09 -3.33
N VAL A 124 6.14 -2.55 -3.84
CA VAL A 124 4.78 -3.01 -3.50
C VAL A 124 4.55 -4.50 -3.76
N PRO A 125 4.97 -5.10 -4.89
CA PRO A 125 4.69 -6.51 -5.18
C PRO A 125 5.38 -7.49 -4.22
N GLN A 126 6.36 -7.02 -3.45
CA GLN A 126 7.09 -7.80 -2.46
C GLN A 126 6.34 -7.89 -1.11
N VAL A 127 5.31 -7.07 -0.90
CA VAL A 127 4.49 -7.11 0.32
C VAL A 127 3.60 -8.35 0.29
N GLN A 128 3.82 -9.23 1.26
CA GLN A 128 3.05 -10.46 1.45
C GLN A 128 1.92 -10.27 2.47
N VAL A 129 1.00 -11.22 2.50
CA VAL A 129 -0.10 -11.28 3.48
C VAL A 129 0.42 -11.31 4.92
N ALA A 130 1.51 -12.04 5.17
CA ALA A 130 2.12 -12.14 6.49
C ALA A 130 2.53 -10.76 7.06
N HIS A 131 3.14 -9.89 6.25
CA HIS A 131 3.54 -8.55 6.69
C HIS A 131 2.31 -7.67 7.00
N ALA A 132 1.25 -7.81 6.21
CA ALA A 132 0.00 -7.08 6.42
C ALA A 132 -0.70 -7.53 7.72
N GLU A 133 -0.71 -8.83 8.00
CA GLU A 133 -1.25 -9.39 9.25
C GLU A 133 -0.44 -8.94 10.46
N GLU A 134 0.89 -8.97 10.37
CA GLU A 134 1.78 -8.55 11.46
C GLU A 134 1.62 -7.06 11.77
N TYR A 135 1.55 -6.21 10.74
CA TYR A 135 1.29 -4.78 10.94
C TYR A 135 -0.06 -4.54 11.64
N ILE A 136 -1.13 -5.21 11.20
CA ILE A 136 -2.45 -5.01 11.81
C ILE A 136 -2.49 -5.57 13.23
N ALA A 137 -1.80 -6.68 13.52
CA ALA A 137 -1.63 -7.18 14.88
C ALA A 137 -0.91 -6.15 15.75
N PHE A 138 0.19 -5.57 15.24
CA PHE A 138 0.93 -4.52 15.93
C PHE A 138 0.03 -3.31 16.25
N ILE A 139 -0.74 -2.82 15.28
CA ILE A 139 -1.67 -1.68 15.47
C ILE A 139 -2.73 -1.97 16.55
N ARG A 140 -3.17 -3.22 16.68
CA ARG A 140 -4.17 -3.63 17.68
C ARG A 140 -3.61 -3.69 19.09
N GLU A 141 -2.34 -4.06 19.24
CA GLU A 141 -1.69 -4.23 20.53
C GLU A 141 -1.00 -2.95 21.04
N HIS A 142 -0.27 -2.26 20.16
CA HIS A 142 0.67 -1.19 20.52
C HIS A 142 0.22 0.19 20.03
N GLY A 143 -0.86 0.26 19.24
CA GLY A 143 -1.37 1.50 18.68
C GLY A 143 -0.56 1.98 17.48
N ARG A 144 -0.36 3.30 17.34
CA ARG A 144 0.42 3.87 16.22
C ARG A 144 1.90 3.53 16.34
N PHE A 145 2.53 3.26 15.20
CA PHE A 145 3.97 3.02 15.14
C PHE A 145 4.75 4.32 15.33
N SER A 146 4.39 5.37 14.58
CA SER A 146 4.88 6.73 14.77
C SER A 146 4.12 7.40 15.91
N LYS A 147 4.72 7.38 17.10
CA LYS A 147 4.12 7.92 18.34
C LYS A 147 4.32 9.43 18.49
N ASP A 148 5.22 10.01 17.71
CA ASP A 148 5.62 11.41 17.81
C ASP A 148 4.77 12.27 16.88
N VAL A 149 3.79 12.97 17.46
CA VAL A 149 3.07 14.03 16.78
C VAL A 149 3.68 15.35 17.21
N VAL A 150 4.51 15.93 16.34
CA VAL A 150 5.05 17.28 16.52
C VAL A 150 4.06 18.26 15.90
N TYR A 151 3.37 19.03 16.74
CA TYR A 151 2.50 20.11 16.28
C TYR A 151 3.20 21.45 16.48
N GLU A 152 3.61 22.09 15.39
CA GLU A 152 4.15 23.46 15.43
C GLU A 152 3.05 24.46 15.06
N ARG A 153 2.75 25.37 16.00
CA ARG A 153 1.90 26.53 15.72
C ARG A 153 2.51 27.75 16.39
N ALA A 154 2.82 28.78 15.60
CA ALA A 154 3.37 30.05 16.07
C ALA A 154 4.63 29.90 16.96
N GLY A 155 5.60 29.10 16.51
CA GLY A 155 6.90 28.93 17.19
C GLY A 155 6.89 28.07 18.46
N LYS A 156 5.77 27.40 18.77
CA LYS A 156 5.67 26.45 19.88
C LYS A 156 5.39 25.05 19.34
N SER A 157 6.30 24.12 19.62
CA SER A 157 6.14 22.70 19.35
C SER A 157 5.46 22.01 20.54
N LEU A 158 4.24 21.53 20.36
CA LEU A 158 3.63 20.60 21.30
C LEU A 158 3.95 19.17 20.85
N GLN A 159 4.61 18.42 21.73
CA GLN A 159 4.80 16.98 21.57
C GLN A 159 3.85 16.28 22.55
N TRP A 160 2.95 15.46 22.02
CA TRP A 160 2.19 14.54 22.85
C TRP A 160 2.43 13.11 22.38
N LYS A 161 2.45 12.18 23.35
CA LYS A 161 2.49 10.76 23.05
C LYS A 161 1.08 10.28 22.74
N THR A 162 0.93 9.61 21.61
CA THR A 162 -0.33 8.99 21.22
C THR A 162 -0.69 7.88 22.23
N PRO A 163 -1.98 7.67 22.59
CA PRO A 163 -2.38 6.57 23.47
C PRO A 163 -1.87 5.21 22.98
N GLU A 164 -1.50 4.35 23.93
CA GLU A 164 -0.94 3.01 23.66
C GLU A 164 -1.93 2.07 22.98
N LYS A 165 -3.25 2.27 23.18
CA LYS A 165 -4.29 1.44 22.57
C LYS A 165 -5.25 2.30 21.73
N LEU A 166 -5.38 1.95 20.45
CA LEU A 166 -6.32 2.57 19.53
C LEU A 166 -7.73 1.99 19.70
N SER A 167 -8.76 2.80 19.46
CA SER A 167 -10.13 2.28 19.40
C SER A 167 -10.29 1.28 18.24
N ASN A 168 -11.16 0.28 18.40
CA ASN A 168 -11.44 -0.70 17.33
C ASN A 168 -11.84 -0.02 16.01
N LYS A 169 -12.56 1.11 16.10
CA LYS A 169 -12.90 1.95 14.94
C LYS A 169 -11.64 2.48 14.26
N THR A 170 -10.71 3.05 15.01
CA THR A 170 -9.47 3.62 14.48
C THR A 170 -8.57 2.53 13.89
N ALA A 171 -8.42 1.38 14.55
CA ALA A 171 -7.67 0.25 13.99
C ALA A 171 -8.29 -0.28 12.68
N ASN A 172 -9.63 -0.32 12.60
CA ASN A 172 -10.33 -0.65 11.37
C ASN A 172 -10.14 0.41 10.27
N ASP A 173 -10.07 1.70 10.62
CA ASP A 173 -9.76 2.77 9.66
C ASP A 173 -8.36 2.56 9.03
N PHE A 174 -7.36 2.14 9.83
CA PHE A 174 -6.01 1.81 9.35
C PHE A 174 -6.03 0.68 8.32
N LEU A 175 -6.68 -0.43 8.67
CA LEU A 175 -6.86 -1.57 7.77
C LEU A 175 -7.56 -1.15 6.46
N MET A 176 -8.62 -0.35 6.57
CA MET A 176 -9.39 0.09 5.40
C MET A 176 -8.59 1.00 4.48
N ILE A 177 -7.75 1.89 5.02
CA ILE A 177 -6.90 2.78 4.21
C ILE A 177 -5.83 1.98 3.47
N CYS A 178 -5.14 1.07 4.17
CA CYS A 178 -4.15 0.21 3.52
C CYS A 178 -4.79 -0.64 2.42
N LYS A 179 -5.95 -1.25 2.71
CA LYS A 179 -6.74 -2.00 1.73
C LYS A 179 -7.14 -1.14 0.53
N GLU A 180 -7.61 0.08 0.75
CA GLU A 180 -7.98 1.01 -0.33
C GLU A 180 -6.80 1.38 -1.23
N VAL A 181 -5.65 1.73 -0.63
CA VAL A 181 -4.44 2.11 -1.38
C VAL A 181 -3.96 0.94 -2.24
N PHE A 182 -3.83 -0.26 -1.66
CA PHE A 182 -3.40 -1.44 -2.40
C PHE A 182 -4.39 -1.84 -3.49
N SER A 183 -5.70 -1.76 -3.25
CA SER A 183 -6.71 -2.06 -4.27
C SER A 183 -6.66 -1.09 -5.46
N LEU A 184 -6.30 0.17 -5.22
CA LEU A 184 -6.17 1.15 -6.30
C LEU A 184 -4.95 0.89 -7.17
N VAL A 185 -3.80 0.58 -6.58
CA VAL A 185 -2.54 0.40 -7.31
C VAL A 185 -2.34 -1.06 -7.79
N MET A 186 -3.20 -1.99 -7.36
CA MET A 186 -3.14 -3.43 -7.67
C MET A 186 -2.85 -3.75 -9.14
N ARG A 187 -3.59 -3.11 -10.07
CA ARG A 187 -3.42 -3.33 -11.52
C ARG A 187 -2.10 -2.81 -12.05
N ASP A 188 -1.60 -1.70 -11.50
CA ASP A 188 -0.37 -1.07 -11.98
C ASP A 188 0.87 -1.79 -11.45
N CYS A 189 0.79 -2.33 -10.23
CA CYS A 189 1.85 -3.12 -9.61
C CYS A 189 1.87 -4.59 -10.06
N GLY A 190 0.88 -5.04 -10.84
CA GLY A 190 0.75 -6.45 -11.18
C GLY A 190 0.47 -7.39 -10.01
N LEU A 191 -0.18 -6.87 -8.97
CA LEU A 191 -0.61 -7.69 -7.82
C LEU A 191 -1.80 -8.57 -8.23
N LEU A 192 -1.69 -9.87 -7.98
CA LEU A 192 -2.77 -10.83 -8.19
C LEU A 192 -3.88 -10.68 -7.15
N ASP A 193 -3.52 -10.39 -5.90
CA ASP A 193 -4.43 -10.20 -4.79
C ASP A 193 -3.94 -9.08 -3.86
N ASN A 194 -4.88 -8.44 -3.17
CA ASN A 194 -4.56 -7.43 -2.16
C ASN A 194 -4.18 -8.12 -0.82
N PRO A 195 -3.00 -7.84 -0.24
CA PRO A 195 -2.55 -8.49 0.98
C PRO A 195 -3.42 -8.21 2.21
N PHE A 196 -4.19 -7.12 2.22
CA PHE A 196 -5.09 -6.74 3.31
C PHE A 196 -6.51 -7.29 3.16
N ASN A 197 -6.82 -8.05 2.10
CA ASN A 197 -8.20 -8.42 1.81
C ASN A 197 -8.83 -9.37 2.82
N PHE A 198 -8.05 -10.31 3.34
CA PHE A 198 -8.50 -11.41 4.19
C PHE A 198 -8.44 -11.11 5.69
N ILE A 199 -7.93 -9.94 6.07
CA ILE A 199 -7.82 -9.56 7.47
C ILE A 199 -9.20 -9.16 8.02
N PRO A 200 -9.70 -9.82 9.09
CA PRO A 200 -11.02 -9.53 9.63
C PRO A 200 -11.03 -8.19 10.37
N LYS A 201 -12.15 -7.47 10.29
CA LYS A 201 -12.37 -6.23 11.05
C LYS A 201 -12.71 -6.55 12.50
N LEU A 202 -12.28 -5.70 13.42
CA LEU A 202 -12.70 -5.77 14.82
C LEU A 202 -14.16 -5.33 14.97
N SER A 203 -14.87 -5.94 15.92
CA SER A 203 -16.22 -5.52 16.28
C SER A 203 -16.19 -4.09 16.81
N ARG A 204 -17.22 -3.32 16.43
CA ARG A 204 -17.36 -1.95 16.89
C ARG A 204 -17.98 -2.02 18.27
N GLU A 205 -17.24 -1.57 19.28
CA GLU A 205 -17.83 -1.28 20.59
C GLU A 205 -18.76 -0.08 20.38
N GLU A 206 -20.06 -0.35 20.37
CA GLU A 206 -21.06 0.70 20.35
C GLU A 206 -21.06 1.38 21.71
N THR A 207 -20.29 2.46 21.83
CA THR A 207 -20.49 3.41 22.92
C THR A 207 -21.83 4.10 22.64
N CYS A 208 -22.90 3.60 23.24
CA CYS A 208 -24.11 4.41 23.41
C CYS A 208 -23.69 5.63 24.22
N ARG A 209 -23.60 6.78 23.55
CA ARG A 209 -23.51 8.05 24.27
C ARG A 209 -24.85 8.23 24.97
N GLU A 210 -24.82 8.25 26.29
CA GLU A 210 -26.01 8.53 27.08
C GLU A 210 -26.57 9.88 26.66
N ALA A 211 -27.88 9.93 26.41
CA ALA A 211 -28.56 11.18 26.17
C ALA A 211 -28.61 11.96 27.49
N PHE A 212 -28.41 13.27 27.43
CA PHE A 212 -28.56 14.13 28.59
C PHE A 212 -29.99 14.04 29.15
N SER A 213 -30.10 13.95 30.46
CA SER A 213 -31.36 14.08 31.18
C SER A 213 -31.89 15.52 31.10
N GLU A 214 -33.18 15.70 31.39
CA GLU A 214 -33.82 17.02 31.37
C GLU A 214 -33.19 18.00 32.37
N GLU A 215 -32.77 17.49 33.54
CA GLU A 215 -32.12 18.27 34.59
C GLU A 215 -30.72 18.74 34.14
N GLU A 216 -29.96 17.87 33.48
CA GLU A 216 -28.65 18.22 32.92
C GLU A 216 -28.77 19.25 31.81
N ILE A 217 -29.80 19.15 30.95
CA ILE A 217 -30.07 20.14 29.91
C ILE A 217 -30.40 21.51 30.52
N LYS A 218 -31.23 21.55 31.58
CA LYS A 218 -31.53 22.78 32.32
C LYS A 218 -30.28 23.36 32.99
N ALA A 219 -29.42 22.52 33.57
CA ALA A 219 -28.16 22.95 34.17
C ALA A 219 -27.18 23.52 33.14
N ILE A 220 -27.07 22.90 31.96
CA ILE A 220 -26.22 23.39 30.85
C ILE A 220 -26.74 24.74 30.34
N ARG A 221 -28.06 24.89 30.18
CA ARG A 221 -28.70 26.16 29.77
C ARG A 221 -28.47 27.27 30.80
N ASN A 222 -28.52 26.95 32.09
CA ASN A 222 -28.34 27.91 33.18
C ASN A 222 -26.87 28.17 33.53
N SER A 223 -25.92 27.67 32.73
CA SER A 223 -24.50 27.94 32.94
C SER A 223 -24.19 29.44 32.87
N LYS A 224 -23.28 29.91 33.74
CA LYS A 224 -22.91 31.33 33.86
C LYS A 224 -22.11 31.90 32.67
N ASN A 225 -21.84 31.09 31.65
CA ASN A 225 -21.05 31.50 30.49
C ASN A 225 -22.00 31.87 29.34
N ASP A 226 -22.18 33.18 29.12
CA ASP A 226 -23.10 33.72 28.11
C ASP A 226 -22.81 33.20 26.68
N PHE A 227 -21.54 32.96 26.34
CA PHE A 227 -21.15 32.41 25.04
C PHE A 227 -21.67 30.98 24.85
N CYS A 228 -21.44 30.12 25.85
CA CYS A 228 -21.90 28.73 25.82
C CYS A 228 -23.43 28.66 25.85
N ARG A 229 -24.09 29.53 26.63
CA ARG A 229 -25.56 29.60 26.68
C ARG A 229 -26.16 29.99 25.33
N ASN A 230 -25.59 30.99 24.66
CA ASN A 230 -26.08 31.42 23.35
C ASN A 230 -25.88 30.34 22.28
N LEU A 231 -24.72 29.67 22.25
CA LEU A 231 -24.48 28.52 21.37
C LEU A 231 -25.43 27.36 21.65
N PHE A 232 -25.68 27.07 22.92
CA PHE A 232 -26.62 26.02 23.32
C PHE A 232 -28.04 26.34 22.83
N ASN A 233 -28.51 27.57 23.03
CA ASN A 233 -29.84 28.00 22.57
C ASN A 233 -29.95 27.93 21.04
N ILE A 234 -28.95 28.41 20.30
CA ILE A 234 -28.94 28.34 18.83
C ILE A 234 -28.93 26.89 18.37
N GLY A 235 -28.06 26.06 18.95
CA GLY A 235 -28.00 24.63 18.66
C GLY A 235 -29.33 23.93 18.93
N PHE A 236 -29.94 24.20 20.10
CA PHE A 236 -31.23 23.62 20.47
C PHE A 236 -32.35 24.02 19.50
N VAL A 237 -32.42 25.30 19.11
CA VAL A 237 -33.47 25.84 18.20
C VAL A 237 -33.26 25.43 16.74
N THR A 238 -32.04 25.09 16.32
CA THR A 238 -31.72 24.68 14.95
C THR A 238 -31.85 23.17 14.71
N TYR A 239 -32.04 22.37 15.76
CA TYR A 239 -32.43 20.97 15.59
C TYR A 239 -33.86 20.88 15.02
N ASP A 240 -34.09 19.89 14.17
CA ASP A 240 -35.27 19.74 13.32
C ASP A 240 -36.59 20.12 14.02
N LYS A 241 -37.37 21.03 13.40
CA LYS A 241 -38.63 21.60 13.95
C LYS A 241 -39.62 20.52 14.39
N ALA A 242 -39.60 19.36 13.73
CA ALA A 242 -40.45 18.21 14.06
C ALA A 242 -40.06 17.52 15.39
N VAL A 243 -38.79 17.57 15.76
CA VAL A 243 -38.28 17.01 17.03
C VAL A 243 -38.47 18.04 18.16
N LEU A 244 -38.29 19.32 17.85
CA LEU A 244 -38.53 20.41 18.80
C LEU A 244 -39.99 20.53 19.25
N SER A 245 -40.98 20.35 18.38
CA SER A 245 -42.40 20.42 18.80
C SER A 245 -42.77 19.28 19.76
N VAL A 246 -42.20 18.10 19.56
CA VAL A 246 -42.39 16.93 20.44
C VAL A 246 -41.67 17.13 21.78
N ILE A 247 -40.46 17.70 21.77
CA ILE A 247 -39.70 17.95 23.01
C ILE A 247 -40.30 19.14 23.77
N LEU A 248 -40.52 20.29 23.13
CA LEU A 248 -41.09 21.49 23.77
C LEU A 248 -42.50 21.25 24.32
N GLY A 249 -43.33 20.48 23.60
CA GLY A 249 -44.67 20.08 24.07
C GLY A 249 -44.67 19.08 25.22
N LYS A 250 -43.65 18.21 25.30
CA LYS A 250 -43.52 17.22 26.38
C LYS A 250 -42.86 17.79 27.64
N TYR A 251 -42.08 18.86 27.51
CA TYR A 251 -41.30 19.47 28.61
C TYR A 251 -41.78 20.88 29.01
N GLY A 252 -42.88 21.38 28.46
CA GLY A 252 -43.51 22.65 28.88
C GLY A 252 -42.60 23.88 28.71
N LEU A 253 -41.70 23.85 27.72
CA LEU A 253 -40.76 24.93 27.46
C LEU A 253 -41.32 25.83 26.35
N THR A 254 -41.56 27.11 26.66
CA THR A 254 -41.85 28.14 25.65
C THR A 254 -40.56 28.80 25.16
N VAL A 255 -40.53 29.09 23.86
CA VAL A 255 -39.46 29.87 23.20
C VAL A 255 -39.38 31.26 23.79
#